data_AF-A0A830HF60-F1
#
_entry.id   AF-A0A830HF60-F1
#
_cell.length_a   1.000
_cell.length_b   1.000
_cell.length_c   1.000
_cell.angle_alpha   90.00
_cell.angle_beta   90.00
_cell.angle_gamma   90.00
#
_symmetry.space_group_name_H-M   'P 1'
#
loop_
_entity.id
_entity.type
_entity.pdbx_description
1 polymer ?
#
loop_
_entity_poly.entity_id
_entity_poly.type
_entity_poly.pdbx_seq_one_letter_code
_entity_poly.pdbx_strand_id
1 'polypeptide(L)'
;MTSLRPLREMSDVGLALAKAPPEEVQIENNKPLFLVKHRVERHAAFHVLPPSQCPPNKYVVVRQSFTDYDAREAAKHERVRMSQLKAVKEARNKLFHEAVKVRMTHIERTKKANYEEAKAAADAPDAAWQRQQRQPPTPTPASITDLPVEPSVPVSASVARNQQNAQQASLAARRSLLAHVKPATEQKDSPGVRREASDSGVPSFVAWDATDAAAGRDLQGRRFRNVIRAEMEDERRRAAERREEAMRLSLDRIRREEEVSNARAQAAAAAAEAEAQAAVARAELSERADGALRLARLASDHGAARALGDGETTELQVRQTRAVERIRYNGALHSRLTEKLDELGIELPPLCACPHGTHPLDSSYPFKCGRNCPLFRSPDRYAASLNQVLYAYGVLE
;
A
#
# COMPACT_ATOMS: atom_id res chain seq x y z
N MET A 1 -57.57 3.47 -17.66
CA MET A 1 -57.61 3.59 -16.18
C MET A 1 -56.95 2.36 -15.60
N THR A 2 -55.64 2.43 -15.42
CA THR A 2 -54.77 1.29 -15.12
C THR A 2 -54.41 1.32 -13.64
N SER A 3 -54.90 0.33 -12.91
CA SER A 3 -54.72 0.15 -11.47
C SER A 3 -53.33 -0.42 -11.16
N LEU A 4 -52.51 0.35 -10.44
CA LEU A 4 -51.24 -0.08 -9.86
C LEU A 4 -51.48 -0.82 -8.53
N ARG A 5 -50.95 -2.05 -8.42
CA ARG A 5 -50.77 -2.74 -7.12
C ARG A 5 -49.32 -2.51 -6.63
N PRO A 6 -49.09 -2.27 -5.33
CA PRO A 6 -47.74 -2.21 -4.77
C PRO A 6 -47.27 -3.60 -4.33
N LEU A 7 -46.05 -3.97 -4.72
CA LEU A 7 -45.33 -5.13 -4.19
C LEU A 7 -44.66 -4.73 -2.87
N ARG A 8 -45.08 -5.40 -1.80
CA ARG A 8 -44.51 -5.37 -0.45
C ARG A 8 -43.26 -6.25 -0.39
N GLU A 9 -42.19 -5.65 0.13
CA GLU A 9 -41.19 -6.19 1.06
C GLU A 9 -41.19 -7.71 1.32
N MET A 10 -40.14 -8.38 0.87
CA MET A 10 -39.62 -9.61 1.48
C MET A 10 -38.09 -9.55 1.48
N SER A 11 -37.52 -9.15 2.61
CA SER A 11 -36.09 -9.31 2.88
C SER A 11 -35.94 -9.81 4.31
N ASP A 12 -35.81 -11.12 4.46
CA ASP A 12 -35.19 -11.77 5.63
C ASP A 12 -34.84 -13.22 5.24
N VAL A 13 -33.62 -13.40 4.72
CA VAL A 13 -32.96 -14.71 4.70
C VAL A 13 -31.58 -14.50 5.30
N GLY A 14 -31.48 -14.78 6.61
CA GLY A 14 -30.23 -14.81 7.34
C GLY A 14 -29.39 -16.00 6.90
N LEU A 15 -28.31 -15.74 6.16
CA LEU A 15 -27.27 -16.71 5.87
C LEU A 15 -26.20 -16.66 6.98
N ALA A 16 -26.23 -17.63 7.87
CA ALA A 16 -25.17 -17.87 8.84
C ALA A 16 -23.96 -18.52 8.12
N LEU A 17 -22.96 -17.71 7.77
CA LEU A 17 -21.66 -18.22 7.29
C LEU A 17 -20.72 -18.41 8.49
N ALA A 18 -20.46 -19.67 8.83
CA ALA A 18 -19.45 -20.06 9.80
C ALA A 18 -18.06 -19.63 9.31
N LYS A 19 -17.36 -18.81 10.10
CA LYS A 19 -15.97 -18.40 9.89
C LYS A 19 -15.05 -19.59 10.24
N ALA A 20 -14.39 -20.16 9.23
CA ALA A 20 -13.25 -21.04 9.44
C ALA A 20 -12.04 -20.24 9.97
N PRO A 21 -11.20 -20.81 10.84
CA PRO A 21 -9.99 -20.15 11.32
C PRO A 21 -8.93 -20.06 10.20
N PRO A 22 -8.10 -19.00 10.19
CA PRO A 22 -7.08 -18.81 9.16
C PRO A 22 -5.93 -19.81 9.33
N GLU A 23 -5.56 -20.46 8.23
CA GLU A 23 -4.32 -21.23 8.10
C GLU A 23 -3.10 -20.32 8.29
N GLU A 24 -2.21 -20.78 9.15
CA GLU A 24 -0.93 -20.17 9.47
C GLU A 24 0.04 -20.36 8.30
N VAL A 25 0.11 -19.36 7.42
CA VAL A 25 1.08 -19.34 6.30
C VAL A 25 2.48 -19.08 6.88
N GLN A 26 3.29 -20.12 6.96
CA GLN A 26 4.73 -20.00 7.24
C GLN A 26 5.41 -19.27 6.08
N ILE A 27 5.79 -18.01 6.32
CA ILE A 27 6.62 -17.24 5.40
C ILE A 27 8.06 -17.72 5.59
N GLU A 28 8.51 -18.65 4.74
CA GLU A 28 9.92 -19.00 4.63
C GLU A 28 10.72 -17.78 4.14
N ASN A 29 11.70 -17.38 4.96
CA ASN A 29 12.63 -16.30 4.68
C ASN A 29 13.47 -16.63 3.43
N ASN A 30 13.08 -16.07 2.30
CA ASN A 30 13.88 -16.07 1.07
C ASN A 30 15.15 -15.22 1.27
N LYS A 31 16.27 -15.89 1.54
CA LYS A 31 17.60 -15.29 1.46
C LYS A 31 17.91 -14.88 0.02
N PRO A 32 18.47 -13.69 -0.25
CA PRO A 32 18.89 -13.30 -1.59
C PRO A 32 20.11 -14.14 -2.00
N LEU A 33 19.91 -15.07 -2.94
CA LEU A 33 21.00 -15.73 -3.66
C LEU A 33 21.69 -14.71 -4.56
N PHE A 34 22.84 -14.22 -4.11
CA PHE A 34 23.76 -13.46 -4.94
C PHE A 34 24.45 -14.40 -5.95
N LEU A 35 24.67 -13.88 -7.16
CA LEU A 35 25.59 -14.37 -8.19
C LEU A 35 25.22 -15.69 -8.90
N VAL A 36 24.15 -15.67 -9.70
CA VAL A 36 24.10 -16.51 -10.91
C VAL A 36 24.59 -15.67 -12.08
N LYS A 37 25.80 -15.99 -12.57
CA LYS A 37 26.29 -15.48 -13.86
C LYS A 37 25.37 -16.04 -14.95
N HIS A 38 24.45 -15.23 -15.45
CA HIS A 38 23.71 -15.57 -16.67
C HIS A 38 24.67 -15.65 -17.84
N ARG A 39 25.14 -16.87 -18.15
CA ARG A 39 25.76 -17.21 -19.42
C ARG A 39 24.65 -17.13 -20.47
N VAL A 40 24.61 -16.02 -21.21
CA VAL A 40 23.72 -15.87 -22.37
C VAL A 40 24.29 -16.74 -23.48
N GLU A 41 23.96 -18.03 -23.46
CA GLU A 41 24.12 -18.88 -24.65
C GLU A 41 23.06 -18.42 -25.65
N ARG A 42 23.51 -17.67 -26.67
CA ARG A 42 22.69 -17.35 -27.84
C ARG A 42 22.42 -18.67 -28.56
N HIS A 43 21.33 -19.33 -28.22
CA HIS A 43 20.76 -20.36 -29.07
C HIS A 43 20.24 -19.68 -30.34
N ALA A 44 21.11 -19.55 -31.34
CA ALA A 44 20.66 -19.40 -32.71
C ALA A 44 19.94 -20.70 -33.07
N ALA A 45 18.61 -20.70 -32.95
CA ALA A 45 17.77 -21.77 -33.46
C ALA A 45 17.90 -21.75 -34.99
N PHE A 46 18.91 -22.45 -35.50
CA PHE A 46 18.93 -22.86 -36.89
C PHE A 46 17.83 -23.91 -37.05
N HIS A 47 16.69 -23.50 -37.58
CA HIS A 47 15.75 -24.44 -38.19
C HIS A 47 16.45 -25.05 -39.42
N VAL A 48 17.16 -26.15 -39.19
CA VAL A 48 17.64 -27.02 -40.27
C VAL A 48 16.43 -27.79 -40.77
N LEU A 49 15.88 -27.36 -41.90
CA LEU A 49 14.88 -28.14 -42.62
C LEU A 49 15.54 -29.44 -43.13
N PRO A 50 14.81 -30.57 -43.13
CA PRO A 50 15.32 -31.84 -43.62
C PRO A 50 15.67 -31.76 -45.12
N PRO A 51 16.79 -32.37 -45.56
CA PRO A 51 17.37 -32.17 -46.91
C PRO A 51 16.60 -32.81 -48.08
N SER A 52 15.35 -33.26 -47.91
CA SER A 52 14.63 -34.03 -48.93
C SER A 52 13.63 -33.25 -49.78
N GLN A 53 13.48 -31.92 -49.61
CA GLN A 53 12.46 -31.14 -50.35
C GLN A 53 12.93 -29.77 -50.89
N CYS A 54 14.23 -29.57 -51.13
CA CYS A 54 14.71 -28.29 -51.67
C CYS A 54 15.05 -28.41 -53.17
N PRO A 55 14.39 -27.63 -54.06
CA PRO A 55 14.76 -27.60 -55.48
C PRO A 55 16.18 -27.03 -55.66
N PRO A 56 16.98 -27.57 -56.59
CA PRO A 56 18.29 -27.01 -56.91
C PRO A 56 18.10 -25.67 -57.62
N ASN A 57 18.85 -24.65 -57.21
CA ASN A 57 18.89 -23.27 -57.74
C ASN A 57 17.76 -22.32 -57.32
N LYS A 58 17.91 -21.72 -56.13
CA LYS A 58 17.90 -20.26 -55.87
C LYS A 58 17.66 -19.99 -54.38
N TYR A 59 18.65 -20.28 -53.55
CA TYR A 59 18.69 -19.70 -52.21
C TYR A 59 19.63 -18.50 -52.25
N VAL A 60 19.05 -17.33 -52.53
CA VAL A 60 19.71 -16.07 -52.15
C VAL A 60 19.68 -16.08 -50.62
N VAL A 61 20.78 -16.50 -50.01
CA VAL A 61 21.02 -16.31 -48.59
C VAL A 61 21.07 -14.80 -48.39
N VAL A 62 19.92 -14.19 -48.14
CA VAL A 62 19.86 -12.85 -47.56
C VAL A 62 20.36 -13.04 -46.13
N ARG A 63 21.70 -13.08 -45.99
CA ARG A 63 22.34 -12.66 -44.75
C ARG A 63 21.87 -11.23 -44.57
N GLN A 64 20.78 -11.05 -43.82
CA GLN A 64 20.53 -9.80 -43.14
C GLN A 64 21.76 -9.61 -42.28
N SER A 65 22.75 -8.92 -42.82
CA SER A 65 23.82 -8.33 -42.04
C SER A 65 23.10 -7.37 -41.12
N PHE A 66 22.69 -7.88 -39.96
CA PHE A 66 22.37 -7.07 -38.81
C PHE A 66 23.65 -6.28 -38.57
N THR A 67 23.66 -5.07 -39.10
CA THR A 67 24.89 -4.32 -39.29
C THR A 67 25.42 -3.96 -37.91
N ASP A 68 26.75 -3.89 -37.76
CA ASP A 68 27.37 -3.41 -36.52
C ASP A 68 26.85 -2.03 -36.06
N TYR A 69 26.17 -1.31 -36.96
CA TYR A 69 25.45 -0.07 -36.69
C TYR A 69 24.28 -0.26 -35.71
N ASP A 70 23.43 -1.27 -35.89
CA ASP A 70 22.26 -1.50 -35.03
C ASP A 70 22.69 -1.91 -33.61
N ALA A 71 23.78 -2.67 -33.49
CA ALA A 71 24.36 -3.03 -32.20
C ALA A 71 24.95 -1.81 -31.46
N ARG A 72 25.55 -0.86 -32.20
CA ARG A 72 26.09 0.38 -31.61
C ARG A 72 24.99 1.32 -31.14
N GLU A 73 23.91 1.47 -31.89
CA GLU A 73 22.76 2.27 -31.47
C GLU A 73 22.05 1.63 -30.27
N ALA A 74 21.84 0.32 -30.26
CA ALA A 74 21.31 -0.39 -29.08
C ALA A 74 22.17 -0.16 -27.83
N ALA A 75 23.51 -0.18 -27.95
CA ALA A 75 24.42 0.09 -26.85
C ALA A 75 24.42 1.57 -26.39
N LYS A 76 24.03 2.52 -27.25
CA LYS A 76 23.82 3.93 -26.84
C LYS A 76 22.52 4.06 -26.07
N HIS A 77 21.43 3.48 -26.57
CA HIS A 77 20.15 3.48 -25.88
C HIS A 77 20.23 2.85 -24.49
N GLU A 78 20.96 1.73 -24.35
CA GLU A 78 21.14 1.08 -23.06
C GLU A 78 21.96 1.92 -22.07
N ARG A 79 22.98 2.64 -22.56
CA ARG A 79 23.73 3.61 -21.73
C ARG A 79 22.86 4.77 -21.24
N VAL A 80 21.99 5.30 -22.10
CA VAL A 80 21.03 6.35 -21.72
C VAL A 80 20.05 5.83 -20.67
N ARG A 81 19.49 4.63 -20.87
CA ARG A 81 18.59 3.98 -19.91
C ARG A 81 19.25 3.78 -18.54
N MET A 82 20.48 3.27 -18.52
CA MET A 82 21.23 3.07 -17.26
C MET A 82 21.57 4.39 -16.56
N SER A 83 21.89 5.44 -17.32
CA SER A 83 22.10 6.78 -16.77
C SER A 83 20.83 7.35 -16.12
N GLN A 84 19.68 7.19 -16.78
CA GLN A 84 18.38 7.61 -16.23
C GLN A 84 18.03 6.86 -14.94
N LEU A 85 18.22 5.53 -14.91
CA LEU A 85 17.99 4.74 -13.70
C LEU A 85 18.90 5.17 -12.53
N LYS A 86 20.16 5.48 -12.82
CA LYS A 86 21.10 6.01 -11.82
C LYS A 86 20.63 7.36 -11.28
N ALA A 87 20.19 8.27 -12.15
CA ALA A 87 19.67 9.59 -11.76
C ALA A 87 18.40 9.46 -10.88
N VAL A 88 17.47 8.57 -11.23
CA VAL A 88 16.27 8.28 -10.43
C VAL A 88 16.63 7.74 -9.04
N LYS A 89 17.60 6.81 -8.97
CA LYS A 89 18.07 6.26 -7.69
C LYS A 89 18.75 7.33 -6.83
N GLU A 90 19.55 8.20 -7.43
CA GLU A 90 20.19 9.31 -6.73
C GLU A 90 19.16 10.33 -6.21
N ALA A 91 18.15 10.68 -7.01
CA ALA A 91 17.05 11.55 -6.59
C ALA A 91 16.26 10.95 -5.41
N ARG A 92 15.92 9.66 -5.46
CA ARG A 92 15.25 8.95 -4.36
C ARG A 92 16.11 8.94 -3.09
N ASN A 93 17.41 8.71 -3.22
CA ASN A 93 18.33 8.78 -2.07
C ASN A 93 18.39 10.20 -1.49
N LYS A 94 18.40 11.26 -2.30
CA LYS A 94 18.36 12.65 -1.81
C LYS A 94 17.09 12.92 -1.00
N LEU A 95 15.93 12.52 -1.53
CA LEU A 95 14.65 12.65 -0.80
C LEU A 95 14.64 11.90 0.53
N PHE A 96 15.24 10.70 0.56
CA PHE A 96 15.37 9.94 1.81
C PHE A 96 16.25 10.67 2.84
N HIS A 97 17.39 11.23 2.44
CA HIS A 97 18.27 11.97 3.34
C HIS A 97 17.58 13.24 3.89
N GLU A 98 16.86 13.98 3.05
CA GLU A 98 16.07 15.13 3.50
C GLU A 98 14.97 14.72 4.48
N ALA A 99 14.26 13.61 4.23
CA ALA A 99 13.25 13.10 5.15
C ALA A 99 13.84 12.70 6.52
N VAL A 100 15.02 12.04 6.51
CA VAL A 100 15.75 11.70 7.75
C VAL A 100 16.18 12.96 8.49
N LYS A 101 16.69 13.98 7.78
CA LYS A 101 17.09 15.26 8.37
C LYS A 101 15.90 15.98 9.02
N VAL A 102 14.76 16.08 8.34
CA VAL A 102 13.52 16.64 8.90
C VAL A 102 13.09 15.88 10.15
N ARG A 103 13.09 14.54 10.11
CA ARG A 103 12.74 13.72 11.28
C ARG A 103 13.69 13.95 12.45
N MET A 104 15.00 14.06 12.20
CA MET A 104 15.98 14.34 13.25
C MET A 104 15.73 15.71 13.90
N THR A 105 15.52 16.75 13.09
CA THR A 105 15.20 18.10 13.62
C THR A 105 13.90 18.12 14.42
N HIS A 106 12.91 17.32 14.05
CA HIS A 106 11.67 17.18 14.81
C HIS A 106 11.92 16.53 16.17
N ILE A 107 12.70 15.43 16.20
CA ILE A 107 13.09 14.74 17.45
C ILE A 107 13.88 15.68 18.37
N GLU A 108 14.78 16.50 17.83
CA GLU A 108 15.53 17.48 18.63
C GLU A 108 14.61 18.57 19.21
N ARG A 109 13.66 19.07 18.41
CA ARG A 109 12.67 20.06 18.88
C ARG A 109 11.77 19.49 19.97
N THR A 110 11.29 18.26 19.82
CA THR A 110 10.45 17.62 20.85
C THR A 110 11.24 17.34 22.12
N LYS A 111 12.49 16.87 22.01
CA LYS A 111 13.38 16.75 23.17
C LYS A 111 13.60 18.07 23.89
N LYS A 112 13.82 19.16 23.14
CA LYS A 112 13.99 20.51 23.70
C LYS A 112 12.71 20.99 24.38
N ALA A 113 11.55 20.81 23.76
CA ALA A 113 10.25 21.17 24.36
C ALA A 113 9.99 20.39 25.65
N ASN A 114 10.23 19.08 25.65
CA ASN A 114 10.07 18.24 26.85
C ASN A 114 11.04 18.65 27.97
N TYR A 115 12.27 19.05 27.62
CA TYR A 115 13.23 19.58 28.59
C TYR A 115 12.78 20.92 29.17
N GLU A 116 12.27 21.83 28.34
CA GLU A 116 11.73 23.12 28.79
C GLU A 116 10.49 22.95 29.66
N GLU A 117 9.59 22.02 29.31
CA GLU A 117 8.42 21.66 30.12
C GLU A 117 8.83 21.04 31.46
N ALA A 118 9.77 20.10 31.45
CA ALA A 118 10.31 19.51 32.68
C ALA A 118 11.00 20.56 33.57
N LYS A 119 11.73 21.50 32.96
CA LYS A 119 12.35 22.62 33.68
C LYS A 119 11.29 23.56 34.26
N ALA A 120 10.28 23.94 33.48
CA ALA A 120 9.18 24.77 33.96
C ALA A 120 8.40 24.09 35.10
N ALA A 121 8.20 22.77 35.04
CA ALA A 121 7.60 21.99 36.12
C ALA A 121 8.48 21.96 37.38
N ALA A 122 9.81 21.85 37.23
CA ALA A 122 10.77 21.90 38.32
C ALA A 122 10.89 23.29 38.97
N ASP A 123 10.64 24.36 38.20
CA ASP A 123 10.64 25.75 38.68
C ASP A 123 9.26 26.19 39.24
N ALA A 124 8.21 25.37 39.11
CA ALA A 124 6.86 25.62 39.64
C ALA A 124 6.50 25.09 41.06
N PRO A 125 7.41 24.57 41.93
CA PRO A 125 7.00 23.87 43.15
C PRO A 125 6.32 24.79 44.18
N ASP A 126 6.51 26.10 44.10
CA ASP A 126 5.89 27.05 45.04
C ASP A 126 4.41 27.35 44.72
N ALA A 127 4.00 27.25 43.45
CA ALA A 127 2.63 27.56 43.04
C ALA A 127 1.64 26.44 43.40
N ALA A 128 2.07 25.18 43.35
CA ALA A 128 1.25 24.03 43.75
C ALA A 128 1.08 23.97 45.28
N TRP A 129 2.15 24.25 46.04
CA TRP A 129 2.10 24.32 47.50
C TRP A 129 1.22 25.50 47.99
N GLN A 130 1.31 26.68 47.35
CA GLN A 130 0.44 27.82 47.69
C GLN A 130 -1.05 27.60 47.33
N ARG A 131 -1.38 26.86 46.27
CA ARG A 131 -2.78 26.52 45.95
C ARG A 131 -3.39 25.56 46.98
N GLN A 132 -2.60 24.69 47.58
CA GLN A 132 -3.08 23.77 48.62
C GLN A 132 -3.38 24.50 49.94
N GLN A 133 -2.73 25.63 50.22
CA GLN A 133 -3.04 26.47 51.38
C GLN A 133 -4.24 27.41 51.19
N ARG A 134 -4.66 27.67 49.94
CA ARG A 134 -5.80 28.55 49.62
C ARG A 134 -7.08 27.79 49.27
N GLN A 135 -7.20 26.51 49.61
CA GLN A 135 -8.49 25.85 49.54
C GLN A 135 -9.36 26.35 50.71
N PRO A 136 -10.48 27.04 50.45
CA PRO A 136 -11.44 27.34 51.51
C PRO A 136 -11.99 26.01 52.06
N PRO A 137 -12.31 25.94 53.36
CA PRO A 137 -12.86 24.74 53.97
C PRO A 137 -14.10 24.30 53.20
N THR A 138 -14.12 23.02 52.83
CA THR A 138 -15.24 22.38 52.16
C THR A 138 -16.54 22.65 52.93
N PRO A 139 -17.57 23.26 52.30
CA PRO A 139 -18.85 23.43 52.97
C PRO A 139 -19.47 22.06 53.22
N THR A 140 -19.89 21.87 54.47
CA THR A 140 -20.61 20.70 54.96
C THR A 140 -21.87 20.47 54.12
N PRO A 141 -22.22 19.23 53.74
CA PRO A 141 -23.38 18.97 52.89
C PRO A 141 -24.68 19.27 53.65
N ALA A 142 -25.22 20.47 53.45
CA ALA A 142 -26.57 20.80 53.84
C ALA A 142 -27.55 20.22 52.80
N SER A 143 -28.55 19.51 53.33
CA SER A 143 -29.69 18.90 52.66
C SER A 143 -30.30 19.83 51.61
N ILE A 144 -30.24 19.42 50.34
CA ILE A 144 -30.95 20.04 49.22
C ILE A 144 -32.21 19.22 48.98
N THR A 145 -33.33 19.71 49.50
CA THR A 145 -34.67 19.36 49.06
C THR A 145 -35.19 20.45 48.14
N ASP A 146 -35.80 20.01 47.05
CA ASP A 146 -36.79 20.68 46.20
C ASP A 146 -36.32 21.82 45.28
N LEU A 147 -36.06 21.45 44.02
CA LEU A 147 -36.31 22.31 42.85
C LEU A 147 -36.94 21.48 41.71
N PRO A 148 -37.81 22.11 40.89
CA PRO A 148 -38.71 21.41 39.97
C PRO A 148 -38.04 20.98 38.67
N VAL A 149 -38.46 19.80 38.20
CA VAL A 149 -38.00 19.09 37.01
C VAL A 149 -38.56 19.73 35.73
N GLU A 150 -37.67 20.22 34.86
CA GLU A 150 -38.00 20.45 33.45
C GLU A 150 -37.85 19.15 32.64
N PRO A 151 -38.73 18.90 31.64
CA PRO A 151 -38.72 17.66 30.87
C PRO A 151 -37.55 17.63 29.89
N SER A 152 -36.59 16.75 30.16
CA SER A 152 -35.40 16.55 29.36
C SER A 152 -35.67 15.63 28.17
N VAL A 153 -35.16 16.08 27.01
CA VAL A 153 -35.09 15.40 25.71
C VAL A 153 -34.61 13.94 25.85
N PRO A 154 -35.17 12.97 25.08
CA PRO A 154 -34.83 11.55 25.22
C PRO A 154 -33.35 11.32 24.98
N VAL A 155 -32.63 11.04 26.05
CA VAL A 155 -31.25 10.56 26.04
C VAL A 155 -31.24 9.24 25.29
N SER A 156 -30.55 9.24 24.15
CA SER A 156 -30.42 8.12 23.22
C SER A 156 -30.13 6.80 23.95
N ALA A 157 -30.84 5.74 23.55
CA ALA A 157 -30.76 4.39 24.12
C ALA A 157 -29.33 3.82 24.24
N SER A 158 -28.34 4.39 23.54
CA SER A 158 -26.93 4.04 23.67
C SER A 158 -26.32 4.42 25.02
N VAL A 159 -26.73 5.55 25.63
CA VAL A 159 -26.19 6.01 26.91
C VAL A 159 -26.72 5.15 28.06
N ALA A 160 -28.01 4.78 28.01
CA ALA A 160 -28.60 3.85 28.98
C ALA A 160 -27.93 2.47 28.91
N ARG A 161 -27.64 1.97 27.71
CA ARG A 161 -26.96 0.68 27.51
C ARG A 161 -25.51 0.70 28.02
N ASN A 162 -24.80 1.82 27.84
CA ASN A 162 -23.45 1.99 28.38
C ASN A 162 -23.43 2.07 29.92
N GLN A 163 -24.40 2.74 30.54
CA GLN A 163 -24.51 2.77 32.00
C GLN A 163 -24.85 1.39 32.57
N GLN A 164 -25.73 0.63 31.91
CA GLN A 164 -26.08 -0.73 32.33
C GLN A 164 -24.89 -1.68 32.23
N ASN A 165 -24.08 -1.58 31.16
CA ASN A 165 -22.85 -2.36 31.01
C ASN A 165 -21.80 -2.01 32.08
N ALA A 166 -21.63 -0.72 32.42
CA ALA A 166 -20.72 -0.27 33.47
C ALA A 166 -21.15 -0.79 34.85
N GLN A 167 -22.46 -0.79 35.14
CA GLN A 167 -23.01 -1.35 36.38
C GLN A 167 -22.78 -2.87 36.46
N GLN A 168 -23.01 -3.60 35.37
CA GLN A 168 -22.76 -5.05 35.33
C GLN A 168 -21.27 -5.39 35.51
N ALA A 169 -20.37 -4.63 34.90
CA ALA A 169 -18.93 -4.80 35.08
C ALA A 169 -18.50 -4.54 36.54
N SER A 170 -19.07 -3.52 37.19
CA SER A 170 -18.78 -3.23 38.61
C SER A 170 -19.26 -4.35 39.55
N LEU A 171 -20.42 -4.95 39.28
CA LEU A 171 -20.95 -6.07 40.06
C LEU A 171 -20.14 -7.35 39.85
N ALA A 172 -19.67 -7.61 38.63
CA ALA A 172 -18.78 -8.72 38.33
C ALA A 172 -17.42 -8.59 39.05
N ALA A 173 -16.83 -7.39 39.04
CA ALA A 173 -15.59 -7.12 39.78
C ALA A 173 -15.77 -7.31 41.30
N ARG A 174 -16.91 -6.87 41.85
CA ARG A 174 -17.21 -7.02 43.28
C ARG A 174 -17.46 -8.48 43.68
N ARG A 175 -18.07 -9.29 42.81
CA ARG A 175 -18.20 -10.75 43.00
C ARG A 175 -16.84 -11.45 42.97
N SER A 176 -15.95 -11.06 42.06
CA SER A 176 -14.59 -11.61 41.98
C SER A 176 -13.79 -11.32 43.26
N LEU A 177 -13.89 -10.10 43.80
CA LEU A 177 -13.24 -9.74 45.05
C LEU A 177 -13.76 -10.55 46.25
N LEU A 178 -15.06 -10.81 46.32
CA LEU A 178 -15.65 -11.63 47.39
C LEU A 178 -15.25 -13.11 47.28
N ALA A 179 -14.97 -13.62 46.08
CA ALA A 179 -14.52 -15.00 45.89
C ALA A 179 -13.07 -15.25 46.36
N HIS A 180 -12.25 -14.20 46.51
CA HIS A 180 -10.87 -14.30 46.98
C HIS A 180 -10.68 -14.09 48.48
N VAL A 181 -11.74 -13.74 49.22
CA VAL A 181 -11.71 -13.70 50.68
C VAL A 181 -11.94 -15.12 51.21
N LYS A 182 -10.86 -15.90 51.31
CA LYS A 182 -10.88 -17.16 52.07
C LYS A 182 -11.25 -16.84 53.53
N PRO A 183 -12.20 -17.57 54.15
CA PRO A 183 -12.43 -17.45 55.58
C PRO A 183 -11.15 -17.88 56.31
N ALA A 184 -10.58 -16.96 57.09
CA ALA A 184 -9.47 -17.26 57.98
C ALA A 184 -9.95 -18.31 58.99
N THR A 185 -9.54 -19.56 58.78
CA THR A 185 -9.71 -20.63 59.75
C THR A 185 -8.92 -20.28 61.01
N GLU A 186 -9.62 -20.23 62.13
CA GLU A 186 -9.14 -20.16 63.51
C GLU A 186 -7.76 -20.81 63.70
N GLN A 187 -6.76 -19.98 63.95
CA GLN A 187 -5.49 -20.40 64.53
C GLN A 187 -5.57 -20.14 66.04
N LYS A 188 -6.24 -21.06 66.75
CA LYS A 188 -6.11 -21.20 68.20
C LYS A 188 -4.78 -21.91 68.45
N ASP A 189 -3.76 -21.18 68.89
CA ASP A 189 -2.69 -21.75 69.71
C ASP A 189 -2.07 -20.64 70.55
N SER A 190 -2.30 -20.77 71.86
CA SER A 190 -1.76 -19.97 72.95
C SER A 190 -1.62 -20.92 74.16
N PRO A 191 -0.74 -20.61 75.11
CA PRO A 191 0.37 -21.49 75.43
C PRO A 191 0.09 -22.39 76.63
N GLY A 192 0.62 -23.61 76.59
CA GLY A 192 0.62 -24.54 77.72
C GLY A 192 1.52 -24.04 78.86
N VAL A 193 0.95 -23.26 79.76
CA VAL A 193 1.49 -22.95 81.08
C VAL A 193 1.36 -24.21 81.96
N ARG A 194 2.47 -24.87 82.27
CA ARG A 194 2.53 -25.91 83.30
C ARG A 194 2.78 -25.24 84.66
N ARG A 195 1.71 -25.06 85.44
CA ARG A 195 1.78 -24.77 86.88
C ARG A 195 2.05 -26.09 87.61
N GLU A 196 3.22 -26.21 88.21
CA GLU A 196 3.43 -27.13 89.33
C GLU A 196 3.32 -26.31 90.61
N ALA A 197 2.39 -26.73 91.46
CA ALA A 197 2.11 -26.17 92.76
C ALA A 197 2.64 -27.15 93.80
N SER A 198 3.56 -26.68 94.65
CA SER A 198 3.65 -26.96 96.10
C SER A 198 5.06 -26.66 96.58
N ASP A 199 5.24 -25.59 97.36
CA ASP A 199 5.70 -25.80 98.73
C ASP A 199 5.46 -24.57 99.61
N SER A 200 4.87 -24.83 100.76
CA SER A 200 4.56 -23.87 101.80
C SER A 200 5.81 -23.54 102.61
N GLY A 201 6.37 -22.35 102.42
CA GLY A 201 7.43 -21.79 103.26
C GLY A 201 7.09 -20.37 103.68
N VAL A 202 6.81 -20.19 104.96
CA VAL A 202 6.55 -18.88 105.60
C VAL A 202 7.80 -18.00 105.45
N PRO A 203 7.72 -16.79 104.87
CA PRO A 203 8.89 -15.92 104.79
C PRO A 203 9.12 -15.23 106.14
N SER A 204 10.25 -15.57 106.76
CA SER A 204 10.88 -14.82 107.84
C SER A 204 11.10 -13.37 107.41
N PHE A 205 10.63 -12.44 108.24
CA PHE A 205 10.77 -10.99 108.07
C PHE A 205 12.23 -10.61 108.34
N VAL A 206 13.09 -10.72 107.33
CA VAL A 206 14.46 -10.22 107.36
C VAL A 206 14.40 -8.73 107.07
N ALA A 207 14.81 -7.92 108.04
CA ALA A 207 14.97 -6.49 107.90
C ALA A 207 16.00 -6.20 106.80
N TRP A 208 15.58 -5.50 105.75
CA TRP A 208 16.46 -5.06 104.68
C TRP A 208 17.32 -3.90 105.17
N ASP A 209 18.64 -4.10 105.20
CA ASP A 209 19.60 -3.05 105.47
C ASP A 209 19.55 -1.99 104.35
N ALA A 210 19.60 -0.71 104.75
CA ALA A 210 19.36 0.45 103.87
C ALA A 210 20.35 0.57 102.69
N THR A 211 21.44 -0.18 102.69
CA THR A 211 22.44 -0.23 101.60
C THR A 211 22.02 -1.12 100.42
N ASP A 212 21.20 -2.16 100.64
CA ASP A 212 20.71 -3.02 99.55
C ASP A 212 19.56 -2.39 98.75
N ALA A 213 18.84 -1.45 99.38
CA ALA A 213 17.80 -0.68 98.72
C ALA A 213 18.34 0.22 97.59
N ALA A 214 19.61 0.66 97.65
CA ALA A 214 20.23 1.46 96.59
C ALA A 214 20.59 0.61 95.36
N ALA A 215 21.18 -0.57 95.56
CA ALA A 215 21.51 -1.50 94.48
C ALA A 215 20.25 -2.03 93.75
N GLY A 216 19.16 -2.28 94.50
CA GLY A 216 17.88 -2.68 93.93
C GLY A 216 17.26 -1.64 93.00
N ARG A 217 17.33 -0.35 93.37
CA ARG A 217 16.82 0.77 92.54
C ARG A 217 17.59 0.92 91.22
N ASP A 218 18.90 0.71 91.23
CA ASP A 218 19.72 0.76 90.01
C ASP A 218 19.43 -0.40 89.05
N LEU A 219 19.23 -1.61 89.57
CA LEU A 219 18.82 -2.77 88.77
C LEU A 219 17.42 -2.57 88.18
N GLN A 220 16.48 -2.03 88.95
CA GLN A 220 15.14 -1.71 88.47
C GLN A 220 15.17 -0.61 87.39
N GLY A 221 15.97 0.43 87.59
CA GLY A 221 16.17 1.49 86.59
C GLY A 221 16.81 0.98 85.29
N ARG A 222 17.77 0.04 85.37
CA ARG A 222 18.35 -0.62 84.18
C ARG A 222 17.32 -1.48 83.44
N ARG A 223 16.52 -2.27 84.16
CA ARG A 223 15.44 -3.08 83.57
C ARG A 223 14.42 -2.21 82.85
N PHE A 224 13.99 -1.12 83.48
CA PHE A 224 13.05 -0.18 82.87
C PHE A 224 13.61 0.47 81.59
N ARG A 225 14.88 0.92 81.61
CA ARG A 225 15.54 1.46 80.40
C ARG A 225 15.68 0.43 79.28
N ASN A 226 15.90 -0.85 79.61
CA ASN A 226 15.97 -1.91 78.62
C ASN A 226 14.60 -2.21 78.00
N VAL A 227 13.52 -2.16 78.78
CA VAL A 227 12.15 -2.32 78.27
C VAL A 227 11.80 -1.18 77.31
N ILE A 228 12.04 0.07 77.70
CA ILE A 228 11.81 1.23 76.81
C ILE A 228 12.64 1.13 75.52
N ARG A 229 13.90 0.69 75.62
CA ARG A 229 14.75 0.50 74.43
C ARG A 229 14.16 -0.57 73.50
N ALA A 230 13.74 -1.71 74.05
CA ALA A 230 13.13 -2.78 73.29
C ALA A 230 11.81 -2.34 72.61
N GLU A 231 10.95 -1.58 73.31
CA GLU A 231 9.73 -1.02 72.73
C GLU A 231 10.02 -0.05 71.58
N MET A 232 11.01 0.84 71.74
CA MET A 232 11.43 1.76 70.67
C MET A 232 12.04 1.03 69.47
N GLU A 233 12.77 -0.07 69.69
CA GLU A 233 13.31 -0.92 68.64
C GLU A 233 12.19 -1.67 67.90
N ASP A 234 11.19 -2.17 68.61
CA ASP A 234 9.99 -2.77 68.04
C ASP A 234 9.17 -1.77 67.22
N GLU A 235 9.00 -0.54 67.70
CA GLU A 235 8.34 0.53 66.95
C GLU A 235 9.10 0.91 65.68
N ARG A 236 10.44 1.00 65.76
CA ARG A 236 11.30 1.23 64.58
C ARG A 236 11.18 0.10 63.57
N ARG A 237 11.14 -1.15 64.03
CA ARG A 237 10.94 -2.33 63.14
C ARG A 237 9.58 -2.26 62.45
N ARG A 238 8.50 -2.04 63.19
CA ARG A 238 7.15 -1.88 62.60
C ARG A 238 7.06 -0.69 61.66
N ALA A 239 7.76 0.41 61.94
CA ALA A 239 7.82 1.57 61.05
C ALA A 239 8.62 1.27 59.77
N ALA A 240 9.70 0.48 59.87
CA ALA A 240 10.46 0.02 58.70
C ALA A 240 9.62 -0.93 57.83
N GLU A 241 8.92 -1.90 58.42
CA GLU A 241 8.01 -2.81 57.72
C GLU A 241 6.90 -2.03 56.98
N ARG A 242 6.28 -1.04 57.61
CA ARG A 242 5.28 -0.17 56.94
C ARG A 242 5.86 0.62 55.77
N ARG A 243 7.11 1.09 55.88
CA ARG A 243 7.79 1.81 54.79
C ARG A 243 8.11 0.88 53.63
N GLU A 244 8.57 -0.33 53.91
CA GLU A 244 8.84 -1.35 52.89
C GLU A 244 7.55 -1.78 52.18
N GLU A 245 6.48 -2.03 52.93
CA GLU A 245 5.18 -2.37 52.36
C GLU A 245 4.62 -1.22 51.50
N ALA A 246 4.70 0.02 51.97
CA ALA A 246 4.31 1.20 51.19
C ALA A 246 5.13 1.34 49.91
N MET A 247 6.44 1.07 49.97
CA MET A 247 7.32 1.08 48.79
C MET A 247 6.94 -0.02 47.80
N ARG A 248 6.66 -1.24 48.27
CA ARG A 248 6.21 -2.36 47.42
C ARG A 248 4.90 -2.03 46.72
N LEU A 249 3.91 -1.50 47.45
CA LEU A 249 2.63 -1.07 46.87
C LEU A 249 2.79 0.06 45.85
N SER A 250 3.72 1.00 46.10
CA SER A 250 4.06 2.06 45.15
C SER A 250 4.67 1.51 43.85
N LEU A 251 5.59 0.56 43.95
CA LEU A 251 6.20 -0.08 42.79
C LEU A 251 5.18 -0.89 41.98
N ASP A 252 4.31 -1.65 42.65
CA ASP A 252 3.23 -2.39 42.00
C ASP A 252 2.26 -1.45 41.28
N ARG A 253 1.99 -0.27 41.84
CA ARG A 253 1.16 0.75 41.19
C ARG A 253 1.83 1.28 39.93
N ILE A 254 3.12 1.64 39.99
CA ILE A 254 3.89 2.12 38.83
C ILE A 254 3.88 1.05 37.74
N ARG A 255 4.14 -0.21 38.09
CA ARG A 255 4.15 -1.32 37.13
C ARG A 255 2.79 -1.49 36.44
N ARG A 256 1.67 -1.41 37.17
CA ARG A 256 0.33 -1.46 36.57
C ARG A 256 0.06 -0.27 35.66
N GLU A 257 0.50 0.94 36.04
CA GLU A 257 0.36 2.13 35.20
C GLU A 257 1.19 2.01 33.92
N GLU A 258 2.41 1.47 33.99
CA GLU A 258 3.25 1.15 32.84
C GLU A 258 2.64 0.09 31.93
N GLU A 259 2.10 -1.00 32.50
CA GLU A 259 1.41 -2.05 31.73
C GLU A 259 0.19 -1.49 30.98
N VAL A 260 -0.62 -0.63 31.63
CA VAL A 260 -1.75 0.04 30.99
C VAL A 260 -1.29 1.03 29.91
N SER A 261 -0.22 1.79 30.17
CA SER A 261 0.37 2.71 29.18
C SER A 261 0.89 1.96 27.95
N ASN A 262 1.62 0.86 28.16
CA ASN A 262 2.14 0.01 27.10
C ASN A 262 1.00 -0.65 26.31
N ALA A 263 -0.04 -1.15 26.97
CA ALA A 263 -1.22 -1.71 26.29
C ALA A 263 -1.94 -0.65 25.45
N ARG A 264 -2.07 0.59 25.94
CA ARG A 264 -2.64 1.71 25.17
C ARG A 264 -1.77 2.08 23.97
N ALA A 265 -0.44 2.11 24.12
CA ALA A 265 0.49 2.36 23.04
C ALA A 265 0.43 1.27 21.96
N GLN A 266 0.36 -0.01 22.36
CA GLN A 266 0.19 -1.13 21.44
C GLN A 266 -1.16 -1.07 20.71
N ALA A 267 -2.25 -0.76 21.41
CA ALA A 267 -3.56 -0.59 20.79
C ALA A 267 -3.59 0.58 19.79
N ALA A 268 -2.94 1.70 20.12
CA ALA A 268 -2.81 2.84 19.22
C ALA A 268 -1.97 2.51 17.98
N ALA A 269 -0.86 1.78 18.14
CA ALA A 269 -0.03 1.32 17.03
C ALA A 269 -0.81 0.36 16.10
N ALA A 270 -1.52 -0.62 16.67
CA ALA A 270 -2.35 -1.55 15.90
C ALA A 270 -3.48 -0.82 15.15
N ALA A 271 -4.10 0.20 15.77
CA ALA A 271 -5.12 1.01 15.11
C ALA A 271 -4.53 1.83 13.94
N ALA A 272 -3.35 2.43 14.13
CA ALA A 272 -2.65 3.17 13.07
C ALA A 272 -2.23 2.26 11.90
N GLU A 273 -1.77 1.04 12.19
CA GLU A 273 -1.46 0.04 11.16
C GLU A 273 -2.72 -0.40 10.39
N ALA A 274 -3.84 -0.63 11.08
CA ALA A 274 -5.11 -0.97 10.46
C ALA A 274 -5.64 0.17 9.56
N GLU A 275 -5.50 1.43 10.00
CA GLU A 275 -5.87 2.60 9.19
C GLU A 275 -4.96 2.73 7.95
N ALA A 276 -3.65 2.51 8.10
CA ALA A 276 -2.71 2.52 6.99
C ALA A 276 -3.04 1.42 5.96
N GLN A 277 -3.36 0.20 6.42
CA GLN A 277 -3.79 -0.89 5.54
C GLN A 277 -5.12 -0.55 4.82
N ALA A 278 -6.08 0.04 5.54
CA ALA A 278 -7.34 0.49 4.93
C ALA A 278 -7.12 1.59 3.88
N ALA A 279 -6.19 2.51 4.12
CA ALA A 279 -5.82 3.56 3.16
C ALA A 279 -5.18 2.97 1.88
N VAL A 280 -4.29 1.98 2.02
CA VAL A 280 -3.71 1.26 0.87
C VAL A 280 -4.79 0.54 0.07
N ALA A 281 -5.69 -0.20 0.74
CA ALA A 281 -6.78 -0.90 0.06
C ALA A 281 -7.73 0.06 -0.69
N ARG A 282 -8.01 1.24 -0.12
CA ARG A 282 -8.79 2.29 -0.80
C ARG A 282 -8.07 2.85 -2.02
N ALA A 283 -6.75 3.06 -1.93
CA ALA A 283 -5.94 3.53 -3.05
C ALA A 283 -5.93 2.50 -4.19
N GLU A 284 -5.78 1.21 -3.90
CA GLU A 284 -5.84 0.14 -4.91
C GLU A 284 -7.21 0.05 -5.60
N LEU A 285 -8.31 0.22 -4.86
CA LEU A 285 -9.64 0.27 -5.44
C LEU A 285 -9.83 1.48 -6.36
N SER A 286 -9.30 2.65 -5.96
CA SER A 286 -9.30 3.85 -6.80
C SER A 286 -8.50 3.62 -8.08
N GLU A 287 -7.30 3.05 -7.99
CA GLU A 287 -6.45 2.78 -9.16
C GLU A 287 -7.11 1.76 -10.11
N ARG A 288 -7.79 0.74 -9.57
CA ARG A 288 -8.59 -0.20 -10.38
C ARG A 288 -9.76 0.49 -11.08
N ALA A 289 -10.46 1.40 -10.40
CA ALA A 289 -11.55 2.17 -10.99
C ALA A 289 -11.04 3.10 -12.10
N ASP A 290 -9.93 3.79 -11.88
CA ASP A 290 -9.28 4.66 -12.87
C ASP A 290 -8.75 3.84 -14.06
N GLY A 291 -8.17 2.67 -13.80
CA GLY A 291 -7.75 1.71 -14.82
C GLY A 291 -8.91 1.22 -15.68
N ALA A 292 -10.05 0.89 -15.07
CA ALA A 292 -11.26 0.51 -15.78
C ALA A 292 -11.82 1.66 -16.63
N LEU A 293 -11.82 2.89 -16.11
CA LEU A 293 -12.22 4.08 -16.85
C LEU A 293 -11.31 4.33 -18.06
N ARG A 294 -9.98 4.16 -17.88
CA ARG A 294 -8.99 4.29 -18.95
C ARG A 294 -9.20 3.25 -20.05
N LEU A 295 -9.47 2.00 -19.69
CA LEU A 295 -9.80 0.94 -20.64
C LEU A 295 -11.11 1.22 -21.39
N ALA A 296 -12.13 1.72 -20.69
CA ALA A 296 -13.41 2.11 -21.32
C ALA A 296 -13.24 3.27 -22.33
N ARG A 297 -12.37 4.24 -22.04
CA ARG A 297 -12.02 5.31 -22.98
C ARG A 297 -11.32 4.75 -24.22
N LEU A 298 -10.29 3.91 -24.04
CA LEU A 298 -9.60 3.27 -25.16
C LEU A 298 -10.54 2.40 -26.00
N ALA A 299 -11.46 1.67 -25.38
CA ALA A 299 -12.46 0.88 -26.10
C ALA A 299 -13.41 1.77 -26.93
N SER A 300 -13.80 2.94 -26.40
CA SER A 300 -14.61 3.92 -27.12
C SER A 300 -13.83 4.55 -28.29
N ASP A 301 -12.56 4.89 -28.07
CA ASP A 301 -11.66 5.44 -29.09
C ASP A 301 -11.37 4.40 -30.19
N HIS A 302 -11.20 3.12 -29.84
CA HIS A 302 -11.08 2.03 -30.82
C HIS A 302 -12.39 1.72 -31.55
N GLY A 303 -13.55 1.90 -30.91
CA GLY A 303 -14.86 1.86 -31.56
C GLY A 303 -15.03 2.99 -32.58
N ALA A 304 -14.61 4.20 -32.24
CA ALA A 304 -14.58 5.35 -33.14
C ALA A 304 -13.55 5.17 -34.28
N ALA A 305 -12.38 4.60 -33.99
CA ALA A 305 -11.36 4.31 -35.00
C ALA A 305 -11.77 3.18 -35.96
N ARG A 306 -12.49 2.16 -35.50
CA ARG A 306 -13.08 1.14 -36.40
C ARG A 306 -14.15 1.75 -37.32
N ALA A 307 -14.99 2.65 -36.80
CA ALA A 307 -15.99 3.36 -37.62
C ALA A 307 -15.38 4.27 -38.69
N LEU A 308 -14.13 4.75 -38.51
CA LEU A 308 -13.40 5.54 -39.51
C LEU A 308 -12.51 4.69 -40.44
N GLY A 309 -12.05 3.51 -40.00
CA GLY A 309 -11.19 2.60 -40.80
C GLY A 309 -11.94 1.84 -41.90
N ASP A 310 -13.24 1.63 -41.76
CA ASP A 310 -14.07 1.00 -42.81
C ASP A 310 -14.32 1.95 -44.01
N GLY A 311 -14.11 3.26 -43.84
CA GLY A 311 -14.19 4.25 -44.93
C GLY A 311 -12.91 4.32 -45.78
N GLU A 312 -11.74 4.17 -45.17
CA GLU A 312 -10.46 4.31 -45.88
C GLU A 312 -10.08 3.04 -46.65
N THR A 313 -10.44 1.87 -46.12
CA THR A 313 -10.25 0.57 -46.81
C THR A 313 -11.18 0.41 -48.01
N THR A 314 -12.41 0.93 -47.93
CA THR A 314 -13.35 0.96 -49.07
C THR A 314 -12.90 1.93 -50.15
N GLU A 315 -12.38 3.12 -49.81
CA GLU A 315 -11.83 4.04 -50.81
C GLU A 315 -10.59 3.49 -51.54
N LEU A 316 -9.67 2.85 -50.82
CA LEU A 316 -8.49 2.22 -51.44
C LEU A 316 -8.88 1.07 -52.36
N GLN A 317 -9.87 0.25 -51.97
CA GLN A 317 -10.42 -0.79 -52.83
C GLN A 317 -11.11 -0.21 -54.06
N VAL A 318 -11.90 0.86 -53.93
CA VAL A 318 -12.54 1.56 -55.07
C VAL A 318 -11.49 2.17 -56.01
N ARG A 319 -10.37 2.68 -55.49
CA ARG A 319 -9.27 3.17 -56.34
C ARG A 319 -8.58 2.04 -57.09
N GLN A 320 -8.39 0.88 -56.44
CA GLN A 320 -7.79 -0.29 -57.07
C GLN A 320 -8.70 -0.89 -58.16
N THR A 321 -10.01 -1.01 -57.92
CA THR A 321 -10.95 -1.53 -58.92
C THR A 321 -11.03 -0.60 -60.13
N ARG A 322 -11.11 0.72 -59.92
CA ARG A 322 -11.06 1.71 -61.02
C ARG A 322 -9.77 1.66 -61.83
N ALA A 323 -8.63 1.36 -61.19
CA ALA A 323 -7.36 1.21 -61.89
C ALA A 323 -7.35 -0.04 -62.79
N VAL A 324 -7.88 -1.17 -62.30
CA VAL A 324 -8.00 -2.41 -63.07
C VAL A 324 -8.97 -2.24 -64.25
N GLU A 325 -10.13 -1.60 -64.02
CA GLU A 325 -11.09 -1.30 -65.08
C GLU A 325 -10.50 -0.40 -66.17
N ARG A 326 -9.72 0.61 -65.78
CA ARG A 326 -9.02 1.49 -66.73
C ARG A 326 -8.02 0.74 -67.59
N ILE A 327 -7.22 -0.16 -67.00
CA ILE A 327 -6.27 -1.00 -67.75
C ILE A 327 -7.03 -1.89 -68.74
N ARG A 328 -8.15 -2.49 -68.29
CA ARG A 328 -8.99 -3.36 -69.14
C ARG A 328 -9.61 -2.60 -70.30
N TYR A 329 -10.14 -1.39 -70.04
CA TYR A 329 -10.71 -0.52 -71.05
C TYR A 329 -9.67 -0.08 -72.08
N ASN A 330 -8.50 0.39 -71.63
CA ASN A 330 -7.42 0.79 -72.53
C ASN A 330 -6.94 -0.40 -73.37
N GLY A 331 -6.78 -1.58 -72.77
CA GLY A 331 -6.43 -2.80 -73.50
C GLY A 331 -7.44 -3.12 -74.62
N ALA A 332 -8.73 -3.07 -74.32
CA ALA A 332 -9.78 -3.29 -75.33
C ALA A 332 -9.77 -2.21 -76.43
N LEU A 333 -9.50 -0.95 -76.09
CA LEU A 333 -9.36 0.13 -77.06
C LEU A 333 -8.19 -0.11 -78.00
N HIS A 334 -7.03 -0.49 -77.45
CA HIS A 334 -5.84 -0.82 -78.24
C HIS A 334 -6.10 -2.01 -79.17
N SER A 335 -6.75 -3.09 -78.69
CA SER A 335 -7.12 -4.23 -79.53
C SER A 335 -8.00 -3.82 -80.72
N ARG A 336 -9.03 -2.99 -80.49
CA ARG A 336 -9.90 -2.50 -81.57
C ARG A 336 -9.17 -1.64 -82.59
N LEU A 337 -8.21 -0.83 -82.15
CA LEU A 337 -7.40 -0.02 -83.06
C LEU A 337 -6.47 -0.90 -83.91
N THR A 338 -5.88 -1.94 -83.31
CA THR A 338 -5.07 -2.91 -84.05
C THR A 338 -5.92 -3.66 -85.08
N GLU A 339 -7.11 -4.15 -84.69
CA GLU A 339 -8.04 -4.82 -85.62
C GLU A 339 -8.41 -3.93 -86.81
N LYS A 340 -8.73 -2.65 -86.58
CA LYS A 340 -9.03 -1.71 -87.66
C LYS A 340 -7.84 -1.46 -88.60
N LEU A 341 -6.62 -1.39 -88.06
CA LEU A 341 -5.42 -1.23 -88.87
C LEU A 341 -5.14 -2.47 -89.71
N ASP A 342 -5.36 -3.65 -89.13
CA ASP A 342 -5.23 -4.94 -89.82
C ASP A 342 -6.27 -5.08 -90.94
N GLU A 343 -7.52 -4.67 -90.70
CA GLU A 343 -8.60 -4.64 -91.70
C GLU A 343 -8.27 -3.72 -92.89
N LEU A 344 -7.62 -2.59 -92.62
CA LEU A 344 -7.17 -1.65 -93.65
C LEU A 344 -5.84 -2.07 -94.30
N GLY A 345 -5.16 -3.08 -93.77
CA GLY A 345 -3.83 -3.52 -94.22
C GLY A 345 -2.76 -2.45 -94.05
N ILE A 346 -2.89 -1.57 -93.05
CA ILE A 346 -1.99 -0.44 -92.81
C ILE A 346 -1.01 -0.79 -91.70
N GLU A 347 0.27 -0.88 -92.04
CA GLU A 347 1.35 -0.93 -91.05
C GLU A 347 1.73 0.49 -90.61
N LEU A 348 1.59 0.77 -89.31
CA LEU A 348 1.94 2.08 -88.77
C LEU A 348 3.46 2.31 -88.82
N PRO A 349 3.93 3.44 -89.37
CA PRO A 349 5.35 3.78 -89.33
C PRO A 349 5.81 4.06 -87.89
N PRO A 350 7.09 3.83 -87.57
CA PRO A 350 7.62 4.15 -86.25
C PRO A 350 7.51 5.67 -85.99
N LEU A 351 7.01 6.04 -84.82
CA LEU A 351 6.85 7.45 -84.40
C LEU A 351 8.18 8.16 -84.15
N CYS A 352 9.29 7.43 -84.08
CA CYS A 352 10.62 8.00 -83.90
C CYS A 352 11.70 7.08 -84.50
N ALA A 353 12.88 7.65 -84.77
CA ALA A 353 14.03 6.92 -85.33
C ALA A 353 14.78 6.02 -84.32
N CYS A 354 14.25 5.83 -83.10
CA CYS A 354 14.88 4.95 -82.13
C CYS A 354 14.78 3.47 -82.55
N PRO A 355 15.84 2.67 -82.38
CA PRO A 355 15.84 1.26 -82.74
C PRO A 355 15.16 0.42 -81.64
N HIS A 356 13.85 0.55 -81.49
CA HIS A 356 13.04 -0.40 -80.70
C HIS A 356 12.04 -1.09 -81.63
N GLY A 357 12.12 -2.42 -81.73
CA GLY A 357 11.23 -3.25 -82.55
C GLY A 357 9.83 -3.42 -81.96
N THR A 358 9.32 -2.42 -81.23
CA THR A 358 7.99 -2.44 -80.63
C THR A 358 7.00 -1.74 -81.52
N HIS A 359 5.80 -2.32 -81.64
CA HIS A 359 4.69 -1.74 -82.38
C HIS A 359 4.33 -0.34 -81.84
N PRO A 360 4.03 0.65 -82.69
CA PRO A 360 3.69 2.02 -82.26
C PRO A 360 2.50 2.11 -81.29
N LEU A 361 1.60 1.12 -81.27
CA LEU A 361 0.45 1.08 -80.33
C LEU A 361 0.77 0.50 -78.95
N ASP A 362 1.97 -0.02 -78.72
CA ASP A 362 2.31 -0.59 -77.40
C ASP A 362 2.56 0.55 -76.38
N SER A 363 1.87 0.48 -75.23
CA SER A 363 2.06 1.36 -74.08
C SER A 363 3.52 1.43 -73.58
N SER A 364 4.34 0.42 -73.88
CA SER A 364 5.76 0.40 -73.49
C SER A 364 6.69 1.22 -74.40
N TYR A 365 6.19 1.72 -75.54
CA TYR A 365 6.96 2.43 -76.56
C TYR A 365 7.76 3.64 -76.01
N PRO A 366 7.18 4.56 -75.20
CA PRO A 366 7.91 5.73 -74.68
C PRO A 366 9.04 5.39 -73.69
N PHE A 367 8.96 4.21 -73.07
CA PHE A 367 9.93 3.75 -72.08
C PHE A 367 11.15 3.05 -72.71
N LYS A 368 11.01 2.60 -73.97
CA LYS A 368 12.07 1.95 -74.75
C LYS A 368 12.81 2.92 -75.66
N CYS A 369 12.30 4.14 -75.83
CA CYS A 369 13.00 5.23 -76.53
C CYS A 369 14.37 5.54 -75.91
N GLY A 370 15.32 5.99 -76.74
CA GLY A 370 16.60 6.51 -76.26
C GLY A 370 16.41 7.83 -75.49
N ARG A 371 17.31 8.15 -74.54
CA ARG A 371 17.21 9.37 -73.70
C ARG A 371 17.13 10.68 -74.48
N ASN A 372 17.71 10.73 -75.68
CA ASN A 372 17.70 11.90 -76.55
C ASN A 372 16.43 12.01 -77.42
N CYS A 373 15.52 11.04 -77.35
CA CYS A 373 14.27 11.04 -78.12
C CYS A 373 13.24 11.98 -77.49
N PRO A 374 12.52 12.80 -78.27
CA PRO A 374 11.46 13.68 -77.74
C PRO A 374 10.30 12.91 -77.07
N LEU A 375 10.16 11.62 -77.41
CA LEU A 375 9.16 10.70 -76.87
C LEU A 375 9.64 9.93 -75.61
N PHE A 376 10.87 10.15 -75.14
CA PHE A 376 11.40 9.44 -73.97
C PHE A 376 10.66 9.83 -72.70
N ARG A 377 10.01 8.85 -72.05
CA ARG A 377 9.24 9.02 -70.80
C ARG A 377 8.18 10.14 -70.85
N SER A 378 7.70 10.49 -72.03
CA SER A 378 6.70 11.54 -72.25
C SER A 378 5.42 10.95 -72.86
N PRO A 379 4.53 10.34 -72.04
CA PRO A 379 3.32 9.68 -72.53
C PRO A 379 2.39 10.64 -73.29
N ASP A 380 2.34 11.92 -72.89
CA ASP A 380 1.49 12.93 -73.54
C ASP A 380 1.95 13.25 -74.96
N ARG A 381 3.27 13.37 -75.17
CA ARG A 381 3.85 13.62 -76.50
C ARG A 381 3.68 12.40 -77.40
N TYR A 382 3.85 11.21 -76.84
CA TYR A 382 3.58 9.96 -77.54
C TYR A 382 2.11 9.87 -77.98
N ALA A 383 1.16 10.15 -77.09
CA ALA A 383 -0.26 10.12 -77.43
C ALA A 383 -0.61 11.16 -78.52
N ALA A 384 -0.05 12.37 -78.44
CA ALA A 384 -0.27 13.40 -79.45
C ALA A 384 0.29 13.00 -80.84
N SER A 385 1.53 12.51 -80.89
CA SER A 385 2.14 12.03 -82.14
C SER A 385 1.41 10.82 -82.71
N LEU A 386 1.01 9.86 -81.85
CA LEU A 386 0.25 8.69 -82.28
C LEU A 386 -1.12 9.10 -82.85
N ASN A 387 -1.83 10.01 -82.18
CA ASN A 387 -3.12 10.51 -82.67
C ASN A 387 -2.98 11.21 -84.03
N GLN A 388 -1.96 12.05 -84.23
CA GLN A 388 -1.72 12.69 -85.53
C GLN A 388 -1.54 11.67 -86.66
N VAL A 389 -0.80 10.59 -86.38
CA VAL A 389 -0.61 9.51 -87.34
C VAL A 389 -1.92 8.76 -87.59
N LEU A 390 -2.67 8.41 -86.54
CA LEU A 390 -3.96 7.73 -86.67
C LEU A 390 -5.01 8.56 -87.43
N TYR A 391 -5.02 9.88 -87.26
CA TYR A 391 -5.86 10.80 -88.06
C TYR A 391 -5.42 10.86 -89.52
N ALA A 392 -4.10 10.88 -89.79
CA ALA A 392 -3.59 10.89 -91.15
C ALA A 392 -3.98 9.63 -91.94
N TYR A 393 -4.11 8.49 -91.25
CA TYR A 393 -4.58 7.23 -91.82
C TYR A 393 -6.11 7.05 -91.78
N GLY A 394 -6.86 8.02 -91.26
CA GLY A 394 -8.32 7.98 -91.20
C GLY A 394 -8.89 6.91 -90.25
N VAL A 395 -8.11 6.46 -89.26
CA VAL A 395 -8.54 5.42 -88.29
C VAL A 395 -9.37 6.03 -87.16
N LEU A 396 -9.06 7.27 -86.80
CA LEU A 396 -9.82 8.11 -85.89
C LEU A 396 -10.54 9.18 -86.73
N GLU A 397 -11.87 9.25 -86.59
CA GLU A 397 -12.74 10.24 -87.22
C GLU A 397 -12.95 11.48 -86.34
#